data_AF-A0A915NU04-F1
#
_entry.id   AF-A0A915NU04-F1
#
_cell.length_a   1.000
_cell.length_b   1.000
_cell.length_c   1.000
_cell.angle_alpha   90.00
_cell.angle_beta   90.00
_cell.angle_gamma   90.00
#
_symmetry.space_group_name_H-M   'P 1'
#
loop_
_entity.id
_entity.type
_entity.pdbx_description
1 polymer ?
#
loop_
_entity_poly.entity_id
_entity_poly.type
_entity_poly.pdbx_seq_one_letter_code
_entity_poly.pdbx_strand_id
1 'polypeptide(L)'
;MRVSGETLRYELLDEWDEELITSIEEFDLGRYHRYNSLGYAPFNNKTIKPIFLLDGGIHAREWIAPAVALNVINAFINNPKWRSLLDHIDVHIIPVLNPDGYEYTWTRDRLWRHTRSGPYKTTKLCGIGDAPLCYGVDPNRNFPYHWAETGTDPCPCSEVYPGPTPLSEPECAHLAAYMNKNKNNLKAYLTLHAYGNLIIHGWNYAARTYPDNVEELRVVAEKMAKAIVQEGGAPYKIGSAPDILCLFLIELLSGVIQRRYT
;
A
#
# COMPACT_ATOMS: atom_id res chain seq x y z
N MET A 1 9.18 -21.82 9.84
CA MET A 1 8.16 -21.17 10.69
C MET A 1 6.82 -21.21 9.95
N ARG A 2 5.73 -21.70 10.56
CA ARG A 2 4.39 -21.62 9.93
C ARG A 2 3.91 -20.18 10.12
N VAL A 3 3.83 -19.41 9.03
CA VAL A 3 3.00 -18.19 9.03
C VAL A 3 1.55 -18.69 9.11
N SER A 4 1.06 -18.85 10.34
CA SER A 4 -0.36 -19.06 10.61
C SER A 4 -1.09 -17.80 10.10
N GLY A 5 -2.32 -17.94 9.61
CA GLY A 5 -3.13 -16.81 9.10
C GLY A 5 -3.56 -15.81 10.17
N GLU A 6 -2.74 -15.60 11.20
CA GLU A 6 -2.94 -14.66 12.28
C GLU A 6 -2.49 -13.26 11.83
N THR A 7 -3.24 -12.24 12.23
CA THR A 7 -2.82 -10.86 11.99
C THR A 7 -1.66 -10.55 12.92
N LEU A 8 -0.50 -10.23 12.36
CA LEU A 8 0.73 -10.01 13.14
C LEU A 8 0.77 -8.59 13.72
N ARG A 9 1.05 -8.50 15.02
CA ARG A 9 1.34 -7.24 15.72
C ARG A 9 2.74 -6.76 15.35
N TYR A 10 2.96 -5.44 15.33
CA TYR A 10 4.23 -4.81 14.93
C TYR A 10 5.47 -5.40 15.66
N GLU A 11 5.29 -5.78 16.92
CA GLU A 11 6.32 -6.36 17.81
C GLU A 11 6.82 -7.77 17.37
N LEU A 12 6.11 -8.48 16.48
CA LEU A 12 6.51 -9.81 15.99
C LEU A 12 7.40 -9.76 14.73
N LEU A 13 7.73 -8.55 14.26
CA LEU A 13 8.65 -8.32 13.14
C LEU A 13 10.14 -8.38 13.59
N ASP A 14 10.40 -8.49 14.90
CA ASP A 14 11.74 -8.51 15.50
C ASP A 14 12.43 -9.90 15.46
N GLU A 15 11.71 -10.97 15.08
CA GLU A 15 12.22 -12.35 15.16
C GLU A 15 12.75 -12.90 13.82
N TRP A 16 13.10 -12.04 12.85
CA TRP A 16 13.36 -12.44 11.46
C TRP A 16 14.86 -12.55 11.15
N ASP A 17 15.20 -13.59 10.38
CA ASP A 17 16.56 -14.08 10.08
C ASP A 17 17.48 -13.01 9.47
N GLU A 18 18.58 -12.68 10.16
CA GLU A 18 19.53 -11.60 9.81
C GLU A 18 20.29 -11.85 8.50
N GLU A 19 20.33 -13.09 7.98
CA GLU A 19 21.09 -13.43 6.76
C GLU A 19 20.44 -12.96 5.44
N LEU A 20 19.15 -12.59 5.43
CA LEU A 20 18.40 -12.23 4.21
C LEU A 20 17.87 -10.79 4.19
N ILE A 21 17.92 -10.10 5.32
CA ILE A 21 17.57 -8.68 5.44
C ILE A 21 18.87 -7.88 5.34
N THR A 22 19.19 -7.40 4.14
CA THR A 22 20.48 -6.73 3.89
C THR A 22 20.56 -5.30 4.39
N SER A 23 19.44 -4.68 4.80
CA SER A 23 19.46 -3.38 5.48
C SER A 23 18.17 -3.07 6.23
N ILE A 24 18.32 -2.49 7.42
CA ILE A 24 17.30 -1.74 8.16
C ILE A 24 17.80 -0.29 8.17
N GLU A 25 17.11 0.62 7.47
CA GLU A 25 17.40 2.06 7.55
C GLU A 25 16.44 2.69 8.57
N GLU A 26 16.99 3.26 9.65
CA GLU A 26 16.28 4.04 10.66
C GLU A 26 16.25 5.52 10.22
N PHE A 27 15.10 6.21 10.32
CA PHE A 27 15.07 7.65 10.05
C PHE A 27 14.06 8.47 10.88
N ASP A 28 14.62 9.51 11.51
CA ASP A 28 14.13 10.72 12.19
C ASP A 28 13.06 10.62 13.32
N LEU A 29 13.39 11.27 14.44
CA LEU A 29 12.57 11.48 15.66
C LEU A 29 11.99 10.24 16.37
N GLY A 30 12.68 9.09 16.33
CA GLY A 30 12.32 7.93 17.14
C GLY A 30 11.04 7.22 16.68
N ARG A 31 10.66 7.33 15.40
CA ARG A 31 9.55 6.61 14.80
C ARG A 31 10.03 5.67 13.70
N TYR A 32 9.83 4.37 13.92
CA TYR A 32 10.38 3.30 13.09
C TYR A 32 9.55 3.06 11.82
N HIS A 33 10.05 3.47 10.65
CA HIS A 33 9.65 2.90 9.37
C HIS A 33 10.64 1.79 9.00
N ARG A 34 10.22 0.53 9.07
CA ARG A 34 11.06 -0.61 8.70
C ARG A 34 10.88 -0.93 7.23
N TYR A 35 11.97 -0.85 6.48
CA TYR A 35 12.08 -1.37 5.13
C TYR A 35 12.75 -2.74 5.21
N ASN A 36 12.16 -3.77 4.60
CA ASN A 36 12.83 -5.04 4.41
C ASN A 36 13.34 -5.06 2.97
N SER A 37 14.65 -4.83 2.78
CA SER A 37 15.31 -5.06 1.50
C SER A 37 15.73 -6.52 1.42
N LEU A 38 15.14 -7.28 0.49
CA LEU A 38 15.55 -8.63 0.15
C LEU A 38 16.42 -8.57 -1.10
N GLY A 39 17.72 -8.74 -0.91
CA GLY A 39 18.69 -8.81 -1.99
C GLY A 39 19.83 -9.75 -1.62
N TYR A 40 20.24 -10.60 -2.55
CA TYR A 40 21.52 -11.28 -2.40
C TYR A 40 22.62 -10.27 -2.75
N ALA A 41 23.30 -9.77 -1.73
CA ALA A 41 24.60 -9.12 -1.88
C ALA A 41 25.67 -10.17 -1.53
N PRO A 42 26.24 -10.90 -2.51
CA PRO A 42 27.51 -11.54 -2.22
C PRO A 42 28.46 -10.40 -1.86
N PHE A 43 29.00 -10.43 -0.63
CA PHE A 43 30.12 -9.61 -0.20
C PHE A 43 31.08 -9.46 -1.40
N ASN A 44 31.09 -8.27 -2.03
CA ASN A 44 31.92 -7.83 -3.16
C ASN A 44 31.33 -7.65 -4.58
N ASN A 45 30.03 -7.75 -4.88
CA ASN A 45 29.55 -7.43 -6.25
C ASN A 45 28.53 -6.27 -6.35
N LYS A 46 29.02 -5.12 -6.84
CA LYS A 46 28.31 -3.85 -7.11
C LYS A 46 27.46 -3.90 -8.39
N THR A 47 26.70 -4.95 -8.65
CA THR A 47 25.78 -4.98 -9.80
C THR A 47 24.48 -4.26 -9.44
N ILE A 48 24.20 -3.16 -10.15
CA ILE A 48 22.92 -2.45 -10.04
C ILE A 48 21.83 -3.31 -10.68
N LYS A 49 20.88 -3.82 -9.89
CA LYS A 49 19.76 -4.64 -10.36
C LYS A 49 18.48 -3.82 -10.50
N PRO A 50 17.54 -4.24 -11.37
CA PRO A 50 16.17 -3.75 -11.36
C PRO A 50 15.50 -3.96 -10.00
N ILE A 51 14.79 -2.94 -9.51
CA ILE A 51 14.08 -2.98 -8.23
C ILE A 51 12.58 -3.23 -8.48
N PHE A 52 12.03 -4.21 -7.75
CA PHE A 52 10.60 -4.39 -7.53
C PHE A 52 10.24 -3.92 -6.11
N LEU A 53 9.40 -2.90 -6.01
CA LEU A 53 8.93 -2.37 -4.74
C LEU A 53 7.50 -2.85 -4.46
N LEU A 54 7.28 -3.36 -3.25
CA LEU A 54 5.97 -3.74 -2.74
C LEU A 54 5.73 -3.09 -1.38
N ASP A 55 4.56 -2.50 -1.19
CA ASP A 55 4.12 -2.02 0.12
C ASP A 55 2.75 -2.59 0.50
N GLY A 56 2.47 -2.57 1.79
CA GLY A 56 1.16 -2.84 2.36
C GLY A 56 0.88 -1.94 3.54
N GLY A 57 -0.39 -1.91 3.97
CA GLY A 57 -0.78 -1.22 5.20
C GLY A 57 -0.66 0.30 5.14
N ILE A 58 -0.76 0.91 3.96
CA ILE A 58 -0.89 2.37 3.82
C ILE A 58 -2.20 2.86 4.47
N HIS A 59 -3.30 2.11 4.33
CA HIS A 59 -4.49 2.29 5.17
C HIS A 59 -4.45 1.33 6.36
N ALA A 60 -4.49 1.88 7.56
CA ALA A 60 -4.21 1.15 8.79
C ALA A 60 -5.14 -0.06 9.04
N ARG A 61 -6.45 0.08 8.82
CA ARG A 61 -7.44 -0.98 9.07
C ARG A 61 -7.34 -2.20 8.15
N GLU A 62 -6.57 -2.12 7.06
CA GLU A 62 -6.49 -3.15 6.02
C GLU A 62 -5.49 -4.25 6.39
N TRP A 63 -5.68 -4.88 7.54
CA TRP A 63 -4.75 -5.83 8.19
C TRP A 63 -4.26 -6.99 7.32
N ILE A 64 -5.02 -7.40 6.30
CA ILE A 64 -4.60 -8.45 5.37
C ILE A 64 -3.44 -7.99 4.47
N ALA A 65 -3.33 -6.70 4.14
CA ALA A 65 -2.27 -6.20 3.28
C ALA A 65 -0.87 -6.35 3.92
N PRO A 66 -0.64 -5.93 5.18
CA PRO A 66 0.60 -6.26 5.90
C PRO A 66 0.86 -7.76 5.99
N ALA A 67 -0.16 -8.57 6.33
CA ALA A 67 0.01 -10.02 6.43
C ALA A 67 0.45 -10.66 5.11
N VAL A 68 -0.11 -10.22 3.98
CA VAL A 68 0.31 -10.69 2.64
C VAL A 68 1.73 -10.23 2.32
N ALA A 69 2.10 -8.98 2.61
CA ALA A 69 3.46 -8.48 2.39
C ALA A 69 4.50 -9.32 3.16
N LEU A 70 4.20 -9.68 4.41
CA LEU A 70 5.03 -10.58 5.23
C LEU A 70 5.10 -11.99 4.65
N ASN A 71 3.97 -12.51 4.13
CA ASN A 71 3.95 -13.81 3.47
C ASN A 71 4.78 -13.81 2.16
N VAL A 72 4.82 -12.70 1.42
CA VAL A 72 5.70 -12.54 0.26
C VAL A 72 7.17 -12.62 0.68
N ILE A 73 7.56 -11.94 1.76
CA ILE A 73 8.92 -12.06 2.30
C ILE A 73 9.24 -13.52 2.64
N ASN A 74 8.36 -14.17 3.40
CA ASN A 74 8.50 -15.58 3.76
C ASN A 74 8.61 -16.50 2.53
N ALA A 75 7.89 -16.21 1.44
CA ALA A 75 7.97 -16.95 0.18
C ALA A 75 9.34 -16.80 -0.51
N PHE A 76 9.92 -15.59 -0.54
CA PHE A 76 11.27 -15.38 -1.08
C PHE A 76 12.35 -16.09 -0.26
N ILE A 77 12.20 -16.14 1.07
CA ILE A 77 13.15 -16.78 1.98
C ILE A 77 13.13 -18.31 1.81
N ASN A 78 11.93 -18.90 1.83
CA ASN A 78 11.75 -20.34 1.98
C ASN A 78 11.48 -21.11 0.69
N ASN A 79 11.26 -20.42 -0.44
CA ASN A 79 11.02 -21.08 -1.73
C ASN A 79 12.21 -20.88 -2.67
N PRO A 80 12.97 -21.94 -3.02
CA PRO A 80 14.14 -21.83 -3.89
C PRO A 80 13.86 -21.19 -5.25
N LYS A 81 12.66 -21.42 -5.82
CA LYS A 81 12.25 -20.83 -7.10
C LYS A 81 12.10 -19.32 -7.02
N TRP A 82 11.55 -18.80 -5.91
CA TRP A 82 11.42 -17.36 -5.71
C TRP A 82 12.75 -16.74 -5.29
N ARG A 83 13.53 -17.45 -4.47
CA ARG A 83 14.87 -17.03 -4.05
C ARG A 83 15.82 -16.83 -5.23
N SER A 84 15.79 -17.70 -6.25
CA SER A 84 16.64 -17.55 -7.44
C SER A 84 16.33 -16.30 -8.27
N LEU A 85 15.18 -15.64 -8.09
CA LEU A 85 14.93 -14.35 -8.74
C LEU A 85 15.82 -13.24 -8.19
N LEU A 86 16.29 -13.36 -6.94
CA LEU A 86 17.12 -12.35 -6.28
C LEU A 86 18.53 -12.21 -6.90
N ASP A 87 18.92 -13.17 -7.74
CA ASP A 87 20.12 -13.10 -8.57
C ASP A 87 19.98 -12.05 -9.69
N HIS A 88 18.74 -11.73 -10.07
CA HIS A 88 18.41 -10.87 -11.21
C HIS A 88 17.73 -9.56 -10.84
N ILE A 89 17.00 -9.51 -9.73
CA ILE A 89 16.28 -8.32 -9.25
C ILE A 89 16.51 -8.10 -7.76
N ASP A 90 16.31 -6.87 -7.30
CA ASP A 90 16.19 -6.56 -5.88
C ASP A 90 14.71 -6.39 -5.53
N VAL A 91 14.26 -7.01 -4.44
CA VAL A 91 12.87 -6.98 -3.99
C VAL A 91 12.79 -6.21 -2.68
N HIS A 92 12.16 -5.05 -2.71
CA HIS A 92 12.03 -4.18 -1.55
C HIS A 92 10.59 -4.21 -1.05
N ILE A 93 10.42 -4.54 0.22
CA ILE A 93 9.10 -4.76 0.81
C ILE A 93 8.92 -3.86 2.04
N ILE A 94 7.82 -3.11 2.06
CA ILE A 94 7.37 -2.28 3.19
C ILE A 94 6.06 -2.89 3.71
N PRO A 95 6.11 -3.79 4.71
CA PRO A 95 4.89 -4.48 5.14
C PRO A 95 3.84 -3.54 5.74
N VAL A 96 4.28 -2.47 6.41
CA VAL A 96 3.41 -1.48 7.05
C VAL A 96 3.93 -0.08 6.71
N LEU A 97 3.30 0.57 5.74
CA LEU A 97 3.66 1.93 5.35
C LEU A 97 3.12 3.00 6.31
N ASN A 98 2.01 2.74 7.01
CA ASN A 98 1.40 3.63 8.00
C ASN A 98 1.44 2.99 9.41
N PRO A 99 2.61 2.97 10.08
CA PRO A 99 2.79 2.28 11.36
C PRO A 99 1.97 2.90 12.49
N ASP A 100 1.93 4.23 12.59
CA ASP A 100 1.18 4.93 13.64
C ASP A 100 -0.33 4.64 13.54
N GLY A 101 -0.87 4.68 12.31
CA GLY A 101 -2.25 4.30 12.07
C GLY A 101 -2.48 2.83 12.39
N TYR A 102 -1.58 1.93 11.96
CA TYR A 102 -1.70 0.50 12.22
C TYR A 102 -1.73 0.22 13.73
N GLU A 103 -0.81 0.76 14.53
CA GLU A 103 -0.83 0.62 16.00
C GLU A 103 -2.13 1.15 16.61
N TYR A 104 -2.65 2.27 16.10
CA TYR A 104 -3.91 2.84 16.58
C TYR A 104 -5.10 1.88 16.37
N THR A 105 -5.06 1.05 15.32
CA THR A 105 -6.09 0.01 15.11
C THR A 105 -6.06 -1.13 16.11
N TRP A 106 -4.92 -1.36 16.76
CA TRP A 106 -4.79 -2.36 17.82
C TRP A 106 -5.14 -1.81 19.21
N THR A 107 -4.91 -0.51 19.42
CA THR A 107 -4.92 0.08 20.77
C THR A 107 -6.13 0.97 21.05
N ARG A 108 -6.79 1.51 20.01
CA ARG A 108 -7.83 2.54 20.15
C ARG A 108 -9.03 2.34 19.22
N ASP A 109 -8.82 2.27 17.92
CA ASP A 109 -9.91 2.21 16.94
C ASP A 109 -9.57 1.27 15.77
N ARG A 110 -10.15 0.07 15.80
CA ARG A 110 -9.94 -0.94 14.77
C ARG A 110 -10.25 -0.45 13.35
N LEU A 111 -11.17 0.48 13.18
CA LEU A 111 -11.59 0.98 11.86
C LEU A 111 -10.81 2.22 11.40
N TRP A 112 -9.77 2.61 12.13
CA TRP A 112 -8.90 3.72 11.75
C TRP A 112 -8.21 3.47 10.40
N ARG A 113 -8.25 4.48 9.52
CA ARG A 113 -7.73 4.41 8.14
C ARG A 113 -6.48 5.25 7.94
N HIS A 114 -6.49 6.46 8.49
CA HIS A 114 -5.55 7.55 8.23
C HIS A 114 -4.18 7.35 8.88
N THR A 115 -3.26 8.27 8.59
CA THR A 115 -2.08 8.54 9.44
C THR A 115 -2.52 9.06 10.83
N ARG A 116 -1.56 9.46 11.69
CA ARG A 116 -1.84 10.01 13.03
C ARG A 116 -1.35 11.44 13.25
N SER A 117 -1.10 12.17 12.17
CA SER A 117 -0.73 13.58 12.17
C SER A 117 -1.84 14.50 12.71
N GLY A 118 -1.51 15.76 13.00
CA GLY A 118 -2.43 16.74 13.58
C GLY A 118 -2.12 17.10 15.04
N PRO A 119 -3.07 17.72 15.77
CA PRO A 119 -4.46 17.95 15.38
C PRO A 119 -4.63 18.98 14.26
N TYR A 120 -5.62 18.76 13.40
CA TYR A 120 -6.08 19.69 12.38
C TYR A 120 -7.37 20.38 12.83
N LYS A 121 -7.40 21.70 12.68
CA LYS A 121 -8.60 22.49 12.96
C LYS A 121 -9.58 22.33 11.81
N THR A 122 -10.81 21.98 12.14
CA THR A 122 -11.93 22.01 11.21
C THR A 122 -12.14 23.42 10.69
N THR A 123 -12.34 23.52 9.38
CA THR A 123 -12.65 24.78 8.73
C THR A 123 -14.15 24.84 8.43
N LYS A 124 -14.67 26.02 8.06
CA LYS A 124 -16.06 26.15 7.56
C LYS A 124 -16.37 25.20 6.39
N LEU A 125 -15.34 24.73 5.68
CA LEU A 125 -15.47 23.79 4.56
C LEU A 125 -15.99 22.41 4.99
N CYS A 126 -15.87 22.06 6.28
CA CYS A 126 -16.40 20.80 6.78
C CYS A 126 -17.93 20.75 6.81
N GLY A 127 -18.64 21.88 6.74
CA GLY A 127 -20.10 21.92 6.95
C GLY A 127 -20.54 21.54 8.38
N ILE A 128 -19.58 21.32 9.27
CA ILE A 128 -19.76 21.08 10.70
C ILE A 128 -19.38 22.39 11.40
N GLY A 129 -20.16 22.84 12.39
CA GLY A 129 -19.98 24.12 13.10
C GLY A 129 -18.67 24.25 13.88
N ASP A 130 -18.71 24.60 15.17
CA ASP A 130 -17.53 24.45 16.05
C ASP A 130 -17.20 22.96 16.18
N ALA A 131 -16.37 22.47 15.25
CA ALA A 131 -16.15 21.05 15.06
C ALA A 131 -14.88 20.59 15.81
N PRO A 132 -14.85 19.31 16.24
CA PRO A 132 -13.75 18.77 17.04
C PRO A 132 -12.44 18.80 16.25
N LEU A 133 -11.31 18.80 16.98
CA LEU A 133 -10.01 18.58 16.37
C LEU A 133 -9.97 17.19 15.72
N CYS A 134 -9.60 17.15 14.45
CA CYS A 134 -9.47 15.91 13.68
C CYS A 134 -8.00 15.56 13.47
N TYR A 135 -7.72 14.28 13.28
CA TYR A 135 -6.37 13.73 13.21
C TYR A 135 -6.23 12.84 11.98
N GLY A 136 -5.02 12.82 11.44
CA GLY A 136 -4.68 11.99 10.30
C GLY A 136 -5.09 12.58 8.96
N VAL A 137 -4.38 12.11 7.94
CA VAL A 137 -4.60 12.37 6.52
C VAL A 137 -4.83 11.02 5.85
N ASP A 138 -5.56 10.99 4.72
CA ASP A 138 -5.60 9.80 3.86
C ASP A 138 -4.27 9.74 3.08
N PRO A 139 -3.33 8.84 3.44
CA PRO A 139 -2.02 8.79 2.79
C PRO A 139 -2.13 8.45 1.30
N ASN A 140 -3.18 7.75 0.86
CA ASN A 140 -3.40 7.45 -0.57
C ASN A 140 -4.11 8.59 -1.33
N ARG A 141 -4.17 9.78 -0.72
CA ARG A 141 -4.56 11.06 -1.34
C ARG A 141 -3.49 12.14 -1.18
N ASN A 142 -2.34 11.82 -0.57
CA ASN A 142 -1.31 12.79 -0.21
C ASN A 142 -0.16 12.92 -1.23
N PHE A 143 -0.11 12.07 -2.27
CA PHE A 143 0.99 12.09 -3.25
C PHE A 143 0.88 13.25 -4.26
N PRO A 144 2.01 13.77 -4.80
CA PRO A 144 2.07 14.99 -5.60
C PRO A 144 1.72 14.76 -7.08
N TYR A 145 0.63 14.05 -7.35
CA TYR A 145 0.15 13.78 -8.71
C TYR A 145 -1.36 14.01 -8.78
N HIS A 146 -1.78 15.08 -9.47
CA HIS A 146 -3.16 15.57 -9.48
C HIS A 146 -3.74 15.70 -8.04
N TRP A 147 -2.92 16.20 -7.12
CA TRP A 147 -3.23 16.28 -5.70
C TRP A 147 -4.43 17.18 -5.44
N ALA A 148 -5.39 16.68 -4.67
CA ALA A 148 -6.62 17.37 -4.29
C ALA A 148 -7.49 17.89 -5.46
N GLU A 149 -7.35 17.35 -6.68
CA GLU A 149 -8.18 17.72 -7.83
C GLU A 149 -9.54 17.00 -7.85
N THR A 150 -9.55 15.69 -7.60
CA THR A 150 -10.75 14.85 -7.60
C THR A 150 -10.69 13.78 -6.51
N GLY A 151 -11.84 13.20 -6.12
CA GLY A 151 -11.89 12.06 -5.20
C GLY A 151 -11.33 12.33 -3.79
N THR A 152 -11.36 13.58 -3.36
CA THR A 152 -10.87 14.08 -2.06
C THR A 152 -11.89 15.04 -1.45
N ASP A 153 -11.73 15.31 -0.16
CA ASP A 153 -12.53 16.28 0.58
C ASP A 153 -11.59 17.11 1.47
N PRO A 154 -11.57 18.46 1.34
CA PRO A 154 -10.65 19.30 2.09
C PRO A 154 -10.97 19.40 3.59
N CYS A 155 -12.08 18.82 4.06
CA CYS A 155 -12.38 18.75 5.48
C CYS A 155 -11.42 17.81 6.22
N PRO A 156 -10.70 18.26 7.27
CA PRO A 156 -9.77 17.40 8.02
C PRO A 156 -10.39 16.22 8.76
N CYS A 157 -11.71 16.15 8.84
CA CYS A 157 -12.44 15.03 9.44
C CYS A 157 -12.93 14.00 8.41
N SER A 158 -12.66 14.22 7.13
CA SER A 158 -13.12 13.35 6.05
C SER A 158 -12.23 12.12 5.89
N GLU A 159 -12.83 10.98 5.53
CA GLU A 159 -12.12 9.71 5.26
C GLU A 159 -11.17 9.77 4.05
N VAL A 160 -11.28 10.84 3.26
CA VAL A 160 -10.47 11.11 2.05
C VAL A 160 -9.79 12.48 2.12
N TYR A 161 -9.50 12.95 3.34
CA TYR A 161 -8.77 14.20 3.55
C TYR A 161 -7.35 14.11 2.96
N PRO A 162 -6.97 14.94 1.96
CA PRO A 162 -5.69 14.80 1.26
C PRO A 162 -4.50 15.40 2.02
N GLY A 163 -4.74 16.02 3.17
CA GLY A 163 -3.75 16.76 3.94
C GLY A 163 -3.69 18.25 3.58
N PRO A 164 -2.87 19.05 4.30
CA PRO A 164 -2.72 20.48 4.04
C PRO A 164 -1.93 20.79 2.75
N THR A 165 -1.02 19.90 2.35
CA THR A 165 -0.17 20.02 1.16
C THR A 165 0.16 18.62 0.63
N PRO A 166 0.53 18.45 -0.65
CA PRO A 166 1.08 17.17 -1.10
C PRO A 166 2.34 16.83 -0.31
N LEU A 167 2.52 15.54 0.02
CA LEU A 167 3.61 15.01 0.84
C LEU A 167 3.69 15.67 2.23
N SER A 168 2.55 16.10 2.80
CA SER A 168 2.50 16.55 4.19
C SER A 168 2.79 15.45 5.19
N GLU A 169 2.49 14.21 4.84
CA GLU A 169 2.68 13.06 5.71
C GLU A 169 4.11 12.54 5.57
N PRO A 170 4.87 12.37 6.66
CA PRO A 170 6.23 11.87 6.60
C PRO A 170 6.29 10.49 5.92
N GLU A 171 5.29 9.63 6.14
CA GLU A 171 5.18 8.31 5.52
C GLU A 171 5.15 8.41 3.98
N CYS A 172 4.32 9.32 3.45
CA CYS A 172 4.21 9.58 2.01
C CYS A 172 5.47 10.26 1.46
N ALA A 173 6.00 11.25 2.17
CA ALA A 173 7.20 11.98 1.78
C ALA A 173 8.41 11.05 1.66
N HIS A 174 8.57 10.11 2.60
CA HIS A 174 9.65 9.13 2.56
C HIS A 174 9.50 8.16 1.39
N LEU A 175 8.31 7.61 1.14
CA LEU A 175 8.10 6.74 -0.02
C LEU A 175 8.39 7.47 -1.33
N ALA A 176 7.93 8.71 -1.47
CA ALA A 176 8.21 9.53 -2.65
C ALA A 176 9.71 9.80 -2.83
N ALA A 177 10.41 10.17 -1.76
CA ALA A 177 11.85 10.38 -1.78
C ALA A 177 12.62 9.10 -2.15
N TYR A 178 12.20 7.96 -1.59
CA TYR A 178 12.75 6.65 -1.89
C TYR A 178 12.59 6.29 -3.37
N MET A 179 11.38 6.41 -3.91
CA MET A 179 11.11 6.11 -5.32
C MET A 179 11.89 7.04 -6.25
N ASN A 180 11.99 8.33 -5.91
CA ASN A 180 12.76 9.29 -6.71
C ASN A 180 14.27 9.01 -6.68
N LYS A 181 14.84 8.65 -5.52
CA LYS A 181 16.24 8.22 -5.37
C LYS A 181 16.54 7.00 -6.25
N ASN A 182 15.59 6.07 -6.35
CA ASN A 182 15.74 4.81 -7.07
C ASN A 182 15.14 4.79 -8.48
N LYS A 183 14.67 5.93 -9.01
CA LYS A 183 13.86 6.00 -10.24
C LYS A 183 14.47 5.33 -11.48
N ASN A 184 15.80 5.30 -11.58
CA ASN A 184 16.48 4.67 -12.71
C ASN A 184 16.44 3.14 -12.65
N ASN A 185 16.35 2.58 -11.44
CA ASN A 185 16.41 1.14 -11.18
C ASN A 185 15.05 0.54 -10.82
N LEU A 186 14.13 1.34 -10.25
CA LEU A 186 12.77 0.94 -9.93
C LEU A 186 11.98 0.66 -11.22
N LYS A 187 11.63 -0.62 -11.45
CA LYS A 187 10.93 -1.05 -12.67
C LYS A 187 9.48 -1.44 -12.44
N ALA A 188 9.11 -1.77 -11.20
CA ALA A 188 7.74 -2.10 -10.85
C ALA A 188 7.43 -1.71 -9.40
N TYR A 189 6.18 -1.28 -9.18
CA TYR A 189 5.63 -0.89 -7.89
C TYR A 189 4.26 -1.54 -7.71
N LEU A 190 4.06 -2.24 -6.60
CA LEU A 190 2.79 -2.87 -6.24
C LEU A 190 2.40 -2.47 -4.80
N THR A 191 1.30 -1.74 -4.66
CA THR A 191 0.75 -1.40 -3.33
C THR A 191 -0.45 -2.28 -3.02
N LEU A 192 -0.42 -2.91 -1.84
CA LEU A 192 -1.44 -3.86 -1.38
C LEU A 192 -2.50 -3.14 -0.55
N HIS A 193 -3.76 -3.36 -0.93
CA HIS A 193 -4.94 -2.81 -0.28
C HIS A 193 -6.01 -3.88 -0.06
N ALA A 194 -6.98 -3.56 0.81
CA ALA A 194 -8.19 -4.36 0.99
C ALA A 194 -9.44 -3.48 1.26
N TYR A 195 -10.63 -3.87 0.85
CA TYR A 195 -11.05 -5.12 0.19
C TYR A 195 -11.57 -4.84 -1.23
N GLY A 196 -11.83 -5.90 -2.00
CA GLY A 196 -12.57 -5.77 -3.26
C GLY A 196 -12.20 -6.78 -4.34
N ASN A 197 -11.14 -7.57 -4.17
CA ASN A 197 -10.60 -8.47 -5.21
C ASN A 197 -10.40 -7.72 -6.54
N LEU A 198 -9.63 -6.62 -6.47
CA LEU A 198 -9.38 -5.73 -7.60
C LEU A 198 -7.89 -5.72 -7.92
N ILE A 199 -7.56 -5.70 -9.22
CA ILE A 199 -6.22 -5.33 -9.71
C ILE A 199 -6.38 -4.00 -10.42
N ILE A 200 -5.86 -2.95 -9.78
CA ILE A 200 -6.00 -1.57 -10.26
C ILE A 200 -4.69 -1.13 -10.91
N HIS A 201 -4.77 -0.64 -12.15
CA HIS A 201 -3.68 0.04 -12.82
C HIS A 201 -3.98 1.55 -12.96
N GLY A 202 -2.95 2.34 -13.26
CA GLY A 202 -3.12 3.78 -13.53
C GLY A 202 -3.87 4.06 -14.84
N TRP A 203 -4.35 5.29 -15.07
CA TRP A 203 -4.37 6.41 -14.12
C TRP A 203 -5.68 6.43 -13.32
N ASN A 204 -5.64 7.03 -12.14
CA ASN A 204 -6.76 6.99 -11.19
C ASN A 204 -7.31 8.38 -10.81
N TYR A 205 -6.71 9.47 -11.29
CA TYR A 205 -7.10 10.84 -10.94
C TYR A 205 -8.31 11.35 -11.74
N ALA A 206 -8.67 10.71 -12.86
CA ALA A 206 -9.82 11.09 -13.66
C ALA A 206 -10.37 9.90 -14.45
N ALA A 207 -11.65 9.94 -14.80
CA ALA A 207 -12.26 8.93 -15.67
C ALA A 207 -11.70 9.03 -17.09
N ARG A 208 -11.55 7.87 -17.76
CA ARG A 208 -11.07 7.76 -19.16
C ARG A 208 -9.66 8.34 -19.38
N THR A 209 -8.84 8.38 -18.34
CA THR A 209 -7.41 8.72 -18.45
C THR A 209 -6.58 7.46 -18.24
N TYR A 210 -5.68 7.17 -19.16
CA TYR A 210 -4.86 5.95 -19.15
C TYR A 210 -3.41 6.29 -19.46
N PRO A 211 -2.44 5.53 -18.92
CA PRO A 211 -1.05 5.65 -19.30
C PRO A 211 -0.84 5.09 -20.71
N ASP A 212 0.21 5.56 -21.38
CA ASP A 212 0.54 5.13 -22.75
C ASP A 212 0.74 3.61 -22.87
N ASN A 213 1.18 2.95 -21.79
CA ASN A 213 1.41 1.51 -21.72
C ASN A 213 0.25 0.72 -21.08
N VAL A 214 -0.98 1.25 -21.07
CA VAL A 214 -2.14 0.62 -20.41
C VAL A 214 -2.38 -0.83 -20.86
N GLU A 215 -2.15 -1.16 -22.13
CA GLU A 215 -2.33 -2.54 -22.61
C GLU A 215 -1.31 -3.51 -22.04
N GLU A 216 -0.07 -3.07 -21.80
CA GLU A 216 0.94 -3.88 -21.12
C GLU A 216 0.54 -4.14 -19.67
N LEU A 217 0.08 -3.09 -18.97
CA LEU A 217 -0.42 -3.21 -17.60
C LEU A 217 -1.61 -4.18 -17.51
N ARG A 218 -2.52 -4.12 -18.48
CA ARG A 218 -3.69 -5.01 -18.57
C ARG A 218 -3.29 -6.47 -18.76
N VAL A 219 -2.31 -6.74 -19.64
CA VAL A 219 -1.77 -8.09 -19.85
C VAL A 219 -1.12 -8.65 -18.58
N VAL A 220 -0.34 -7.82 -17.86
CA VAL A 220 0.26 -8.23 -16.57
C VAL A 220 -0.84 -8.52 -15.53
N ALA A 221 -1.84 -7.64 -15.42
CA ALA A 221 -2.96 -7.81 -14.50
C ALA A 221 -3.78 -9.08 -14.80
N GLU A 222 -4.03 -9.41 -16.07
CA GLU A 222 -4.72 -10.64 -16.47
C GLU A 222 -3.94 -11.89 -16.07
N LYS A 223 -2.61 -11.88 -16.26
CA LYS A 223 -1.74 -12.97 -15.82
C LYS A 223 -1.77 -13.13 -14.31
N MET A 224 -1.75 -12.03 -13.55
CA MET A 224 -1.88 -12.05 -12.09
C MET A 224 -3.22 -12.64 -11.65
N ALA A 225 -4.34 -12.15 -12.19
CA ALA A 225 -5.67 -12.65 -11.85
C ALA A 225 -5.83 -14.14 -12.17
N LYS A 226 -5.31 -14.58 -13.32
CA LYS A 226 -5.31 -15.99 -13.71
C LYS A 226 -4.50 -16.85 -12.74
N ALA A 227 -3.30 -16.40 -12.36
CA ALA A 227 -2.45 -17.10 -11.40
C ALA A 227 -3.12 -17.25 -10.03
N ILE A 228 -3.81 -16.19 -9.55
CA ILE A 228 -4.56 -16.23 -8.29
C ILE A 228 -5.64 -17.33 -8.34
N VAL A 229 -6.42 -17.39 -9.41
CA VAL A 229 -7.48 -18.42 -9.57
C VAL A 229 -6.89 -19.83 -9.68
N GLN A 230 -5.74 -19.99 -10.36
CA GLN A 230 -5.06 -21.28 -10.49
C GLN A 230 -4.58 -21.85 -9.15
N GLU A 231 -4.22 -20.98 -8.21
CA GLU A 231 -3.86 -21.34 -6.83
C GLU A 231 -5.08 -21.46 -5.89
N GLY A 232 -6.30 -21.43 -6.44
CA GLY A 232 -7.55 -21.58 -5.68
C GLY A 232 -8.12 -20.27 -5.10
N GLY A 233 -7.57 -19.12 -5.48
CA GLY A 233 -8.08 -17.81 -5.08
C GLY A 233 -9.36 -17.39 -5.81
N ALA A 234 -10.01 -16.34 -5.30
CA ALA A 234 -11.19 -15.76 -5.92
C ALA A 234 -10.84 -15.04 -7.24
N PRO A 235 -11.80 -14.87 -8.18
CA PRO A 235 -11.58 -14.05 -9.37
C PRO A 235 -11.42 -12.57 -9.01
N TYR A 236 -10.55 -11.87 -9.73
CA TYR A 236 -10.29 -10.44 -9.56
C TYR A 236 -10.82 -9.63 -10.74
N LYS A 237 -11.39 -8.45 -10.47
CA LYS A 237 -11.75 -7.46 -11.50
C LYS A 237 -10.54 -6.57 -11.81
N ILE A 238 -10.30 -6.31 -13.09
CA ILE A 238 -9.14 -5.55 -13.59
C ILE A 238 -9.63 -4.25 -14.22
N GLY A 239 -8.93 -3.14 -13.96
CA GLY A 239 -9.16 -1.85 -14.64
C GLY A 239 -8.56 -0.68 -13.88
N SER A 240 -8.84 0.55 -14.33
CA SER A 240 -8.54 1.74 -13.54
C SER A 240 -9.54 1.90 -12.40
N ALA A 241 -9.17 2.62 -11.34
CA ALA A 241 -10.07 2.90 -10.21
C ALA A 241 -11.37 3.60 -10.66
N PRO A 242 -11.34 4.66 -11.50
CA PRO A 242 -12.56 5.27 -12.04
C PRO A 242 -13.48 4.28 -12.77
N ASP A 243 -12.92 3.34 -13.54
CA ASP A 243 -13.71 2.38 -14.30
C ASP A 243 -14.37 1.34 -13.40
N ILE A 244 -13.65 0.85 -12.39
CA ILE A 244 -14.09 -0.34 -11.65
C ILE A 244 -14.64 -0.05 -10.25
N LEU A 245 -14.21 1.03 -9.58
CA LEU A 245 -14.68 1.39 -8.24
C LEU A 245 -15.98 2.19 -8.25
N CYS A 246 -16.18 3.08 -9.25
CA CYS A 246 -17.42 3.85 -9.34
C CYS A 246 -18.63 2.91 -9.62
N LEU A 247 -18.42 1.91 -10.48
CA LEU A 247 -19.38 0.82 -10.67
C LEU A 247 -19.58 -0.03 -9.39
N PHE A 248 -18.52 -0.26 -8.60
CA PHE A 248 -18.59 -1.05 -7.37
C PHE A 248 -19.44 -0.36 -6.28
N LEU A 249 -19.33 0.97 -6.15
CA LEU A 249 -20.18 1.77 -5.25
C LEU A 249 -21.64 1.74 -5.70
N ILE A 250 -21.91 1.80 -7.00
CA ILE A 250 -23.28 1.66 -7.54
C ILE A 250 -23.82 0.25 -7.29
N GLU A 251 -23.03 -0.81 -7.45
CA GLU A 251 -23.42 -2.21 -7.20
C GLU A 251 -23.65 -2.52 -5.71
N LEU A 252 -22.87 -1.92 -4.81
CA LEU A 252 -23.06 -1.95 -3.36
C LEU A 252 -24.34 -1.20 -2.94
N LEU A 253 -24.54 0.01 -3.47
CA LEU A 253 -25.73 0.82 -3.16
C LEU A 253 -27.01 0.27 -3.81
N SER A 254 -26.90 -0.47 -4.92
CA SER A 254 -28.03 -1.15 -5.57
C SER A 254 -28.33 -2.55 -5.02
N GLY A 255 -27.58 -3.02 -4.01
CA GLY A 255 -27.85 -4.29 -3.32
C GLY A 255 -27.54 -5.56 -4.13
N VAL A 256 -26.84 -5.44 -5.27
CA VAL A 256 -26.55 -6.57 -6.16
C VAL A 256 -25.54 -7.53 -5.53
N ILE A 257 -24.62 -7.02 -4.70
CA ILE A 257 -23.59 -7.84 -4.03
C ILE A 257 -24.13 -8.55 -2.78
N GLN A 258 -25.14 -8.00 -2.08
CA GLN A 258 -25.75 -8.66 -0.92
C GLN A 258 -26.40 -10.02 -1.26
N ARG A 259 -26.75 -10.27 -2.53
CA ARG A 259 -27.38 -11.52 -2.98
C ARG A 259 -26.42 -12.61 -3.44
N ARG A 260 -25.09 -12.36 -3.47
CA ARG A 260 -24.10 -13.37 -3.90
C ARG A 260 -23.39 -14.08 -2.76
N TYR A 261 -23.66 -13.70 -1.51
CA TYR A 261 -23.04 -14.28 -0.31
C TYR A 261 -24.04 -14.62 0.80
N THR A 262 -25.31 -14.85 0.44
CA THR A 262 -26.31 -15.57 1.25
C THR A 262 -26.65 -16.88 0.57
#